data_AF-A0A956E6X9-F1
#
_entry.id   AF-A0A956E6X9-F1
#
_cell.length_a   1.000
_cell.length_b   1.000
_cell.length_c   1.000
_cell.angle_alpha   90.00
_cell.angle_beta   90.00
_cell.angle_gamma   90.00
#
_symmetry.space_group_name_H-M   'P 1'
#
loop_
_entity.id
_entity.type
_entity.pdbx_description
1 polymer ?
#
loop_
_entity_poly.entity_id
_entity_poly.type
_entity_poly.pdbx_seq_one_letter_code
_entity_poly.pdbx_strand_id
1 'polypeptide(L)'
;KAAEPKAAEPKAAEPKAAEPQATEPKAAEPQATEPKPEPGAEVPAADVSACVQRWLPEDTFRKEPSLGGMCEESDPRKGALELKKQIILGAGGKTTQVMRFVSRMGWYEMATYATLRDACCSSPAPIYLPQPAPRCKPMAEVVAGVSKAVRDRSGLEAALDAFAKNAMCEAGAGKAGAYWMRRSPGGQERGSFEAWVKALRR
;
A
#
# COMPACT_ATOMS: atom_id res chain seq x y z
N LYS A 1 27.87 25.19 55.67
CA LYS A 1 26.54 25.83 55.73
C LYS A 1 25.70 25.15 54.64
N ALA A 2 24.91 24.11 54.90
CA ALA A 2 23.81 23.97 55.86
C ALA A 2 22.76 25.07 55.70
N ALA A 3 21.68 24.75 54.96
CA ALA A 3 20.28 25.07 55.24
C ALA A 3 19.36 24.54 54.11
N GLU A 4 18.76 23.35 54.33
CA GLU A 4 17.34 23.09 54.00
C GLU A 4 16.46 24.18 54.67
N PRO A 5 15.21 24.49 54.24
CA PRO A 5 14.08 23.53 54.01
C PRO A 5 13.15 24.01 52.84
N LYS A 6 11.93 23.54 52.56
CA LYS A 6 10.89 22.80 53.29
C LYS A 6 9.87 22.26 52.28
N ALA A 7 9.38 21.05 52.52
CA ALA A 7 8.30 20.37 51.80
C ALA A 7 6.95 21.11 51.80
N ALA A 8 6.17 20.90 50.74
CA ALA A 8 4.70 20.91 50.76
C ALA A 8 4.13 20.19 49.51
N GLU A 9 3.90 18.88 49.61
CA GLU A 9 2.82 18.18 48.89
C GLU A 9 1.60 18.07 49.84
N PRO A 10 0.43 17.57 49.40
CA PRO A 10 -0.37 17.89 48.22
C PRO A 10 -1.79 18.35 48.66
N LYS A 11 -2.60 18.91 47.76
CA LYS A 11 -4.06 19.02 48.00
C LYS A 11 -4.81 18.20 46.96
N ALA A 12 -5.23 17.01 47.40
CA ALA A 12 -6.33 16.28 46.83
C ALA A 12 -7.61 17.11 46.94
N ALA A 13 -8.36 17.23 45.84
CA ALA A 13 -9.76 17.58 45.86
C ALA A 13 -10.53 16.35 45.38
N GLU A 14 -11.23 15.73 46.33
CA GLU A 14 -12.11 14.58 46.12
C GLU A 14 -13.31 14.92 45.21
N PRO A 15 -13.91 13.88 44.60
CA PRO A 15 -14.89 14.02 43.53
C PRO A 15 -16.26 14.41 44.06
N LYS A 16 -16.92 15.36 43.38
CA LYS A 16 -18.35 15.60 43.59
C LYS A 16 -19.14 14.51 42.87
N ALA A 17 -19.65 13.56 43.66
CA ALA A 17 -20.75 12.71 43.28
C ALA A 17 -21.98 13.59 42.99
N ALA A 18 -22.57 13.41 41.80
CA ALA A 18 -23.93 13.83 41.51
C ALA A 18 -24.71 12.55 41.19
N GLU A 19 -25.74 12.30 41.99
CA GLU A 19 -26.65 11.18 41.87
C GLU A 19 -27.39 11.14 40.51
N PRO A 20 -27.84 9.95 40.07
CA PRO A 20 -28.43 9.74 38.76
C PRO A 20 -29.88 10.21 38.71
N GLN A 21 -30.22 11.04 37.72
CA GLN A 21 -31.62 11.21 37.33
C GLN A 21 -32.03 10.06 36.41
N ALA A 22 -32.92 9.23 36.92
CA ALA A 22 -33.69 8.28 36.15
C ALA A 22 -34.68 9.04 35.26
N THR A 23 -34.58 8.83 33.94
CA THR A 23 -35.69 9.07 33.01
C THR A 23 -35.91 7.78 32.23
N GLU A 24 -37.03 7.12 32.52
CA GLU A 24 -37.55 5.98 31.79
C GLU A 24 -37.87 6.30 30.31
N PRO A 25 -37.98 5.27 29.46
CA PRO A 25 -37.74 5.36 28.02
C PRO A 25 -39.00 5.82 27.27
N LYS A 26 -38.84 6.79 26.37
CA LYS A 26 -39.85 7.07 25.36
C LYS A 26 -39.62 6.14 24.17
N ALA A 27 -40.39 5.06 24.12
CA ALA A 27 -40.59 4.28 22.92
C ALA A 27 -41.09 5.20 21.80
N ALA A 28 -40.33 5.28 20.71
CA ALA A 28 -40.78 5.81 19.44
C ALA A 28 -40.42 4.77 18.37
N GLU A 29 -41.45 4.37 17.63
CA GLU A 29 -41.51 3.32 16.61
C GLU A 29 -40.35 3.33 15.59
N PRO A 30 -40.03 2.17 14.99
CA PRO A 30 -39.03 2.06 13.95
C PRO A 30 -39.53 2.71 12.66
N GLN A 31 -38.91 3.81 12.24
CA GLN A 31 -39.09 4.29 10.87
C GLN A 31 -38.41 3.31 9.91
N ALA A 32 -39.22 2.82 8.98
CA ALA A 32 -38.84 1.97 7.88
C ALA A 32 -37.78 2.65 7.00
N THR A 33 -36.70 1.91 6.81
CA THR A 33 -35.87 1.77 5.60
C THR A 33 -36.17 2.68 4.41
N GLU A 34 -35.24 3.57 4.13
CA GLU A 34 -34.84 3.91 2.75
C GLU A 34 -33.37 3.48 2.61
N PRO A 35 -33.00 2.57 1.69
CA PRO A 35 -31.60 2.27 1.43
C PRO A 35 -30.98 3.46 0.69
N LYS A 36 -30.22 4.25 1.43
CA LYS A 36 -29.27 5.21 0.86
C LYS A 36 -28.24 4.42 0.05
N PRO A 37 -27.88 4.82 -1.19
CA PRO A 37 -26.92 4.08 -1.98
C PRO A 37 -25.57 4.08 -1.27
N GLU A 38 -25.09 2.88 -0.92
CA GLU A 38 -23.77 2.67 -0.35
C GLU A 38 -22.71 3.11 -1.38
N PRO A 39 -21.77 3.99 -1.02
CA PRO A 39 -20.60 4.23 -1.85
C PRO A 39 -19.63 3.06 -1.64
N GLY A 40 -19.65 2.10 -2.58
CA GLY A 40 -18.59 1.12 -2.79
C GLY A 40 -18.52 0.02 -1.72
N ALA A 41 -18.81 -1.22 -2.10
CA ALA A 41 -18.47 -2.37 -1.28
C ALA A 41 -16.95 -2.40 -1.05
N GLU A 42 -16.54 -2.02 0.16
CA GLU A 42 -15.18 -2.19 0.66
C GLU A 42 -14.87 -3.70 0.61
N VAL A 43 -13.86 -4.09 -0.17
CA VAL A 43 -13.42 -5.49 -0.17
C VAL A 43 -12.80 -5.74 1.20
N PRO A 44 -13.30 -6.69 2.00
CA PRO A 44 -12.76 -6.88 3.34
C PRO A 44 -11.28 -7.27 3.26
N ALA A 45 -10.49 -6.79 4.21
CA ALA A 45 -9.04 -6.98 4.22
C ALA A 45 -8.58 -8.45 4.01
N ALA A 46 -9.35 -9.40 4.54
CA ALA A 46 -9.11 -10.84 4.37
C ALA A 46 -9.20 -11.28 2.89
N ASP A 47 -10.12 -10.71 2.11
CA ASP A 47 -10.29 -11.03 0.69
C ASP A 47 -9.13 -10.49 -0.15
N VAL A 48 -8.62 -9.30 0.18
CA VAL A 48 -7.44 -8.71 -0.47
C VAL A 48 -6.19 -9.54 -0.17
N SER A 49 -5.95 -9.87 1.10
CA SER A 49 -4.83 -10.72 1.50
C SER A 49 -4.87 -12.09 0.84
N ALA A 50 -6.04 -12.74 0.80
CA ALA A 50 -6.21 -14.02 0.11
C ALA A 50 -5.99 -13.89 -1.40
N CYS A 51 -6.46 -12.81 -2.02
CA CYS A 51 -6.22 -12.54 -3.43
C CYS A 51 -4.72 -12.41 -3.75
N VAL A 52 -4.00 -11.61 -2.98
CA VAL A 52 -2.56 -11.40 -3.20
C VAL A 52 -1.77 -12.70 -3.00
N GLN A 53 -2.15 -13.54 -2.02
CA GLN A 53 -1.57 -14.86 -1.81
C GLN A 53 -1.81 -15.81 -3.01
N ARG A 54 -2.97 -15.74 -3.67
CA ARG A 54 -3.24 -16.53 -4.89
C ARG A 54 -2.37 -16.11 -6.06
N TRP A 55 -2.04 -14.82 -6.17
CA TRP A 55 -1.19 -14.31 -7.24
C TRP A 55 0.29 -14.69 -7.06
N LEU A 56 0.79 -14.66 -5.82
CA LEU A 56 2.21 -14.84 -5.51
C LEU A 56 2.59 -16.33 -5.33
N PRO A 57 3.86 -16.71 -5.58
CA PRO A 57 4.37 -18.05 -5.31
C PRO A 57 3.97 -18.60 -3.93
N GLU A 58 3.70 -19.89 -3.81
CA GLU A 58 3.23 -20.53 -2.55
C GLU A 58 4.20 -20.37 -1.39
N ASP A 59 5.51 -20.25 -1.68
CA ASP A 59 6.54 -20.05 -0.67
C ASP A 59 6.58 -18.61 -0.11
N THR A 60 5.78 -17.69 -0.64
CA THR A 60 5.83 -16.26 -0.27
C THR A 60 5.38 -16.00 1.15
N PHE A 61 4.25 -16.59 1.56
CA PHE A 61 3.62 -16.34 2.85
C PHE A 61 3.45 -17.66 3.62
N ARG A 62 3.99 -17.69 4.84
CA ARG A 62 3.76 -18.75 5.83
C ARG A 62 2.76 -18.34 6.89
N LYS A 63 2.64 -17.02 7.10
CA LYS A 63 1.64 -16.36 7.91
C LYS A 63 0.85 -15.43 7.01
N GLU A 64 -0.43 -15.29 7.29
CA GLU A 64 -1.29 -14.40 6.54
C GLU A 64 -0.76 -12.96 6.61
N PRO A 65 -0.55 -12.29 5.45
CA PRO A 65 -0.16 -10.90 5.43
C PRO A 65 -1.35 -10.01 5.78
N SER A 66 -1.08 -8.85 6.40
CA SER A 66 -2.09 -7.83 6.63
C SER A 66 -2.06 -6.81 5.50
N LEU A 67 -2.98 -6.92 4.54
CA LEU A 67 -3.03 -6.08 3.33
C LEU A 67 -4.34 -5.29 3.21
N GLY A 68 -5.05 -5.08 4.32
CA GLY A 68 -6.33 -4.38 4.33
C GLY A 68 -6.29 -2.99 3.71
N GLY A 69 -5.25 -2.21 3.98
CA GLY A 69 -5.09 -0.85 3.43
C GLY A 69 -4.63 -0.78 1.96
N MET A 70 -4.53 -1.92 1.25
CA MET A 70 -4.01 -1.93 -0.11
C MET A 70 -4.94 -1.21 -1.09
N CYS A 71 -6.26 -1.26 -0.91
CA CYS A 71 -7.20 -0.68 -1.86
C CYS A 71 -7.35 0.84 -1.69
N GLU A 72 -7.09 1.35 -0.48
CA GLU A 72 -7.19 2.77 -0.11
C GLU A 72 -5.88 3.52 -0.33
N GLU A 73 -4.74 2.82 -0.30
CA GLU A 73 -3.44 3.45 -0.51
C GLU A 73 -3.27 3.92 -1.95
N SER A 74 -3.28 5.24 -2.10
CA SER A 74 -3.15 5.94 -3.38
C SER A 74 -1.70 6.13 -3.84
N ASP A 75 -0.72 6.04 -2.95
CA ASP A 75 0.69 6.21 -3.30
C ASP A 75 1.36 4.83 -3.48
N PRO A 76 1.60 4.38 -4.73
CA PRO A 76 2.15 3.06 -4.97
C PRO A 76 3.59 2.92 -4.46
N ARG A 77 4.29 4.01 -4.15
CA ARG A 77 5.60 3.96 -3.49
C ARG A 77 5.45 3.53 -2.03
N LYS A 78 4.48 4.09 -1.31
CA LYS A 78 4.14 3.68 0.06
C LYS A 78 3.60 2.26 0.10
N GLY A 79 2.65 1.98 -0.80
CA GLY A 79 2.06 0.65 -0.92
C GLY A 79 3.11 -0.43 -1.20
N ALA A 80 4.10 -0.16 -2.05
CA ALA A 80 5.20 -1.10 -2.30
C ALA A 80 6.06 -1.36 -1.07
N LEU A 81 6.34 -0.33 -0.25
CA LEU A 81 7.07 -0.50 1.01
C LEU A 81 6.29 -1.36 2.00
N GLU A 82 4.99 -1.11 2.14
CA GLU A 82 4.14 -1.91 3.05
C GLU A 82 4.00 -3.35 2.55
N LEU A 83 3.77 -3.56 1.24
CA LEU A 83 3.73 -4.89 0.65
C LEU A 83 5.04 -5.66 0.91
N LYS A 84 6.19 -5.02 0.69
CA LYS A 84 7.50 -5.61 0.95
C LYS A 84 7.67 -5.99 2.43
N LYS A 85 7.25 -5.12 3.34
CA LYS A 85 7.23 -5.40 4.78
C LYS A 85 6.36 -6.62 5.08
N GLN A 86 5.16 -6.71 4.50
CA GLN A 86 4.26 -7.86 4.71
C GLN A 86 4.83 -9.16 4.11
N ILE A 87 5.53 -9.10 2.97
CA ILE A 87 6.26 -10.25 2.42
C ILE A 87 7.32 -10.74 3.41
N ILE A 88 8.10 -9.82 4.01
CA ILE A 88 9.15 -10.18 4.97
C ILE A 88 8.56 -10.76 6.26
N LEU A 89 7.53 -10.13 6.82
CA LEU A 89 6.87 -10.59 8.05
C LEU A 89 6.16 -11.93 7.84
N GLY A 90 5.45 -12.06 6.72
CA GLY A 90 4.71 -13.27 6.36
C GLY A 90 5.60 -14.45 6.00
N ALA A 91 6.85 -14.22 5.57
CA ALA A 91 7.81 -15.28 5.26
C ALA A 91 8.29 -16.09 6.47
N GLY A 92 8.00 -15.64 7.70
CA GLY A 92 8.29 -16.40 8.92
C GLY A 92 9.78 -16.72 9.12
N GLY A 93 10.66 -15.77 8.76
CA GLY A 93 12.12 -15.88 8.94
C GLY A 93 12.85 -16.67 7.85
N LYS A 94 12.18 -17.06 6.76
CA LYS A 94 12.84 -17.70 5.60
C LYS A 94 12.94 -16.75 4.43
N THR A 95 14.05 -16.83 3.68
CA THR A 95 14.19 -16.09 2.43
C THR A 95 13.36 -16.76 1.33
N THR A 96 12.36 -16.06 0.82
CA THR A 96 11.48 -16.55 -0.27
C THR A 96 12.01 -16.14 -1.64
N GLN A 97 11.46 -16.73 -2.71
CA GLN A 97 11.78 -16.28 -4.06
C GLN A 97 11.35 -14.81 -4.28
N VAL A 98 10.16 -14.43 -3.80
CA VAL A 98 9.64 -13.06 -3.94
C VAL A 98 10.52 -12.03 -3.25
N MET A 99 11.05 -12.33 -2.06
CA MET A 99 11.99 -11.45 -1.36
C MET A 99 13.22 -11.13 -2.21
N ARG A 100 13.74 -12.10 -2.97
CA ARG A 100 14.89 -11.90 -3.87
C ARG A 100 14.55 -10.98 -5.04
N PHE A 101 13.34 -11.08 -5.58
CA PHE A 101 12.89 -10.19 -6.64
C PHE A 101 12.72 -8.76 -6.13
N VAL A 102 11.91 -8.54 -5.08
CA VAL A 102 11.57 -7.18 -4.62
C VAL A 102 12.81 -6.42 -4.12
N SER A 103 13.79 -7.11 -3.54
CA SER A 103 15.06 -6.50 -3.11
C SER A 103 15.89 -5.90 -4.25
N ARG A 104 15.58 -6.24 -5.51
CA ARG A 104 16.32 -5.82 -6.71
C ARG A 104 15.48 -5.03 -7.69
N MET A 105 14.21 -4.76 -7.40
CA MET A 105 13.27 -4.12 -8.34
C MET A 105 13.40 -2.60 -8.43
N GLY A 106 13.87 -1.91 -7.39
CA GLY A 106 14.06 -0.46 -7.42
C GLY A 106 12.80 0.27 -7.92
N TRP A 107 12.92 0.97 -9.05
CA TRP A 107 11.78 1.68 -9.68
C TRP A 107 10.56 0.79 -9.90
N TYR A 108 10.74 -0.50 -10.18
CA TYR A 108 9.64 -1.41 -10.49
C TYR A 108 8.84 -1.86 -9.26
N GLU A 109 9.28 -1.56 -8.03
CA GLU A 109 8.50 -1.89 -6.82
C GLU A 109 7.11 -1.24 -6.83
N MET A 110 6.99 -0.01 -7.35
CA MET A 110 5.69 0.66 -7.47
C MET A 110 4.77 -0.02 -8.48
N ALA A 111 5.33 -0.55 -9.58
CA ALA A 111 4.58 -1.30 -10.59
C ALA A 111 4.12 -2.67 -10.04
N THR A 112 4.94 -3.32 -9.22
CA THR A 112 4.60 -4.57 -8.52
C THR A 112 3.39 -4.37 -7.63
N TYR A 113 3.41 -3.33 -6.79
CA TYR A 113 2.29 -3.00 -5.93
C TYR A 113 1.03 -2.65 -6.71
N ALA A 114 1.14 -1.73 -7.68
CA ALA A 114 -0.01 -1.31 -8.49
C ALA A 114 -0.65 -2.50 -9.23
N THR A 115 0.16 -3.44 -9.71
CA THR A 115 -0.33 -4.65 -10.39
C THR A 115 -1.13 -5.55 -9.45
N LEU A 116 -0.64 -5.82 -8.24
CA LEU A 116 -1.36 -6.65 -7.27
C LEU A 116 -2.63 -5.96 -6.77
N ARG A 117 -2.55 -4.65 -6.53
CA ARG A 117 -3.68 -3.83 -6.13
C ARG A 117 -4.78 -3.83 -7.18
N ASP A 118 -4.45 -3.56 -8.43
CA ASP A 118 -5.38 -3.55 -9.54
C ASP A 118 -6.02 -4.93 -9.80
N ALA A 119 -5.28 -6.01 -9.52
CA ALA A 119 -5.78 -7.37 -9.61
C ALA A 119 -6.72 -7.79 -8.47
N CYS A 120 -6.57 -7.20 -7.28
CA CYS A 120 -7.22 -7.66 -6.06
C CYS A 120 -8.23 -6.69 -5.47
N CYS A 121 -8.30 -5.46 -5.98
CA CYS A 121 -9.26 -4.45 -5.56
C CYS A 121 -10.32 -4.24 -6.64
N SER A 122 -11.59 -4.32 -6.25
CA SER A 122 -12.73 -4.09 -7.16
C SER A 122 -12.91 -2.62 -7.52
N SER A 123 -12.51 -1.70 -6.63
CA SER A 123 -12.59 -0.25 -6.83
C SER A 123 -11.44 0.44 -6.10
N PRO A 124 -10.19 0.29 -6.57
CA PRO A 124 -9.04 0.90 -5.92
C PRO A 124 -9.10 2.44 -6.00
N ALA A 125 -8.72 3.12 -4.92
CA ALA A 125 -8.54 4.58 -4.91
C ALA A 125 -7.62 5.07 -6.06
N PRO A 126 -7.76 6.31 -6.55
CA PRO A 126 -6.88 6.85 -7.57
C PRO A 126 -5.41 6.83 -7.15
N ILE A 127 -4.51 6.60 -8.10
CA ILE A 127 -3.06 6.63 -7.87
C ILE A 127 -2.56 8.08 -7.93
N TYR A 128 -1.86 8.51 -6.89
CA TYR A 128 -1.20 9.83 -6.84
C TYR A 128 0.31 9.66 -6.78
N LEU A 129 0.99 10.25 -7.76
CA LEU A 129 2.45 10.28 -7.87
C LEU A 129 2.94 11.73 -8.08
N PRO A 130 4.23 12.01 -7.89
CA PRO A 130 4.79 13.33 -8.13
C PRO A 130 4.44 13.86 -9.53
N GLN A 131 4.25 15.18 -9.61
CA GLN A 131 4.02 15.85 -10.89
C GLN A 131 5.19 15.57 -11.85
N PRO A 132 4.91 15.18 -13.10
CA PRO A 132 5.96 14.82 -14.05
C PRO A 132 6.81 16.03 -14.39
N ALA A 133 8.07 15.78 -14.76
CA ALA A 133 8.87 16.83 -15.37
C ALA A 133 8.26 17.21 -16.75
N PRO A 134 8.48 18.45 -17.26
CA PRO A 134 7.76 18.97 -18.43
C PRO A 134 7.82 18.14 -19.73
N ARG A 135 8.81 17.24 -19.86
CA ARG A 135 9.00 16.38 -21.04
C ARG A 135 8.74 14.89 -20.76
N CYS A 136 8.38 14.56 -19.53
CA CYS A 136 8.14 13.20 -19.09
C CYS A 136 6.62 12.95 -19.03
N LYS A 137 6.24 11.69 -19.17
CA LYS A 137 4.85 11.28 -19.02
C LYS A 137 4.46 11.21 -17.54
N PRO A 138 3.19 11.38 -17.19
CA PRO A 138 2.72 11.13 -15.84
C PRO A 138 3.04 9.70 -15.41
N MET A 139 3.86 9.52 -14.36
CA MET A 139 4.30 8.19 -13.95
C MET A 139 3.11 7.25 -13.62
N ALA A 140 2.01 7.79 -13.10
CA ALA A 140 0.80 7.03 -12.81
C ALA A 140 0.21 6.34 -14.07
N GLU A 141 0.22 7.02 -15.22
CA GLU A 141 -0.23 6.46 -16.49
C GLU A 141 0.65 5.28 -16.92
N VAL A 142 1.96 5.44 -16.81
CA VAL A 142 2.91 4.41 -17.25
C VAL A 142 2.88 3.18 -16.33
N VAL A 143 2.71 3.40 -15.02
CA VAL A 143 2.47 2.32 -14.04
C VAL A 143 1.17 1.57 -14.34
N ALA A 144 0.07 2.28 -14.61
CA ALA A 144 -1.20 1.67 -14.98
C ALA A 144 -1.08 0.83 -16.27
N GLY A 145 -0.29 1.31 -17.24
CA GLY A 145 0.04 0.56 -18.46
C GLY A 145 0.76 -0.76 -18.16
N VAL A 146 1.72 -0.76 -17.23
CA VAL A 146 2.40 -2.00 -16.80
C VAL A 146 1.42 -2.94 -16.09
N SER A 147 0.62 -2.44 -15.15
CA SER A 147 -0.38 -3.27 -14.45
C SER A 147 -1.37 -3.91 -15.41
N LYS A 148 -1.86 -3.15 -16.39
CA LYS A 148 -2.71 -3.66 -17.46
C LYS A 148 -2.04 -4.74 -18.29
N ALA A 149 -0.84 -4.49 -18.79
CA ALA A 149 -0.12 -5.45 -19.62
C ALA A 149 0.16 -6.77 -18.87
N VAL A 150 0.44 -6.66 -17.57
CA VAL A 150 0.66 -7.80 -16.69
C VAL A 150 -0.63 -8.60 -16.45
N ARG A 151 -1.78 -7.93 -16.23
CA ARG A 151 -3.10 -8.56 -16.07
C ARG A 151 -3.56 -9.25 -17.35
N ASP A 152 -3.46 -8.54 -18.47
CA ASP A 152 -3.97 -8.96 -19.78
C ASP A 152 -3.01 -9.94 -20.49
N ARG A 153 -1.85 -10.24 -19.88
CA ARG A 153 -0.76 -11.10 -20.41
C ARG A 153 -0.32 -10.72 -21.82
N SER A 154 -0.39 -9.44 -22.15
CA SER A 154 -0.12 -8.93 -23.49
C SER A 154 0.53 -7.56 -23.42
N GLY A 155 1.41 -7.26 -24.39
CA GLY A 155 2.06 -5.94 -24.46
C GLY A 155 3.04 -5.62 -23.32
N LEU A 156 3.49 -6.62 -22.54
CA LEU A 156 4.38 -6.42 -21.38
C LEU A 156 5.68 -5.72 -21.78
N GLU A 157 6.34 -6.17 -22.85
CA GLU A 157 7.61 -5.60 -23.29
C GLU A 157 7.48 -4.10 -23.62
N ALA A 158 6.45 -3.74 -24.39
CA ALA A 158 6.16 -2.34 -24.72
C ALA A 158 5.84 -1.49 -23.48
N ALA A 159 5.10 -2.06 -22.52
CA ALA A 159 4.78 -1.37 -21.27
C ALA A 159 6.03 -1.15 -20.40
N LEU A 160 6.92 -2.14 -20.30
CA LEU A 160 8.19 -2.03 -19.57
C LEU A 160 9.15 -1.05 -20.24
N ASP A 161 9.19 -1.02 -21.57
CA ASP A 161 9.94 -0.02 -22.33
C ASP A 161 9.44 1.40 -22.05
N ALA A 162 8.12 1.61 -22.07
CA ALA A 162 7.53 2.90 -21.75
C ALA A 162 7.85 3.32 -20.31
N PHE A 163 7.72 2.40 -19.35
CA PHE A 163 8.05 2.63 -17.95
C PHE A 163 9.52 2.99 -17.77
N ALA A 164 10.45 2.22 -18.34
CA ALA A 164 11.87 2.46 -18.25
C ALA A 164 12.25 3.82 -18.85
N LYS A 165 11.74 4.14 -20.05
CA LYS A 165 11.95 5.45 -20.70
C LYS A 165 11.46 6.60 -19.83
N ASN A 166 10.29 6.45 -19.22
CA ASN A 166 9.74 7.51 -18.36
C ASN A 166 10.53 7.67 -17.05
N ALA A 167 10.89 6.57 -16.40
CA ALA A 167 11.70 6.60 -15.19
C ALA A 167 13.10 7.18 -15.45
N MET A 168 13.71 6.89 -16.60
CA MET A 168 14.96 7.55 -17.03
C MET A 168 14.76 9.04 -17.30
N CYS A 169 13.63 9.45 -17.91
CA CYS A 169 13.29 10.86 -18.14
C CYS A 169 13.19 11.63 -16.80
N GLU A 170 12.42 11.10 -15.86
CA GLU A 170 12.23 11.69 -14.53
C GLU A 170 13.56 11.77 -13.76
N ALA A 171 14.35 10.70 -13.78
CA ALA A 171 15.65 10.69 -13.13
C ALA A 171 16.63 11.71 -13.77
N GLY A 172 16.67 11.78 -15.10
CA GLY A 172 17.48 12.76 -15.85
C GLY A 172 17.04 14.20 -15.62
N ALA A 173 15.76 14.43 -15.30
CA ALA A 173 15.23 15.73 -14.89
C ALA A 173 15.47 16.06 -13.39
N GLY A 174 16.25 15.25 -12.68
CA GLY A 174 16.53 15.44 -11.25
C GLY A 174 15.37 15.08 -10.32
N LYS A 175 14.32 14.42 -10.82
CA LYS A 175 13.13 14.05 -10.04
C LYS A 175 13.24 12.69 -9.36
N ALA A 176 14.35 11.95 -9.51
CA ALA A 176 14.53 10.64 -8.89
C ALA A 176 14.23 10.63 -7.38
N GLY A 177 14.70 11.66 -6.65
CA GLY A 177 14.46 11.79 -5.21
C GLY A 177 12.97 11.95 -4.85
N ALA A 178 12.18 12.57 -5.74
CA ALA A 178 10.73 12.64 -5.57
C ALA A 178 10.10 11.24 -5.60
N TYR A 179 10.69 10.27 -6.30
CA TYR A 179 10.25 8.87 -6.30
C TYR A 179 10.96 7.99 -5.26
N TRP A 180 11.70 8.60 -4.32
CA TRP A 180 12.57 7.91 -3.34
C TRP A 180 13.66 7.06 -3.98
N MET A 181 14.06 7.42 -5.19
CA MET A 181 15.11 6.75 -5.95
C MET A 181 16.38 7.58 -5.90
N ARG A 182 17.52 6.90 -5.77
CA ARG A 182 18.85 7.55 -5.74
C ARG A 182 19.48 7.68 -7.13
N ARG A 183 18.99 6.91 -8.10
CA ARG A 183 19.56 6.79 -9.45
C ARG A 183 18.48 6.44 -10.47
N SER A 184 18.80 6.58 -11.75
CA SER A 184 18.00 6.08 -12.88
C SER A 184 17.82 4.55 -12.78
N PRO A 185 16.73 4.00 -13.35
CA PRO A 185 16.51 2.56 -13.36
C PRO A 185 17.64 1.83 -14.11
N GLY A 186 18.07 0.69 -13.57
CA GLY A 186 19.07 -0.18 -14.19
C GLY A 186 18.47 -1.42 -14.86
N GLY A 187 19.23 -2.08 -15.74
CA GLY A 187 18.77 -3.31 -16.42
C GLY A 187 18.43 -4.47 -15.47
N GLN A 188 19.11 -4.56 -14.32
CA GLN A 188 18.83 -5.55 -13.28
C GLN A 188 17.43 -5.39 -12.67
N GLU A 189 16.94 -4.15 -12.54
CA GLU A 189 15.65 -3.84 -11.95
C GLU A 189 14.51 -4.36 -12.83
N ARG A 190 14.61 -4.11 -14.14
CA ARG A 190 13.69 -4.66 -15.15
C ARG A 190 13.69 -6.19 -15.14
N GLY A 191 14.86 -6.81 -15.23
CA GLY A 191 14.96 -8.28 -15.27
C GLY A 191 14.39 -8.94 -14.00
N SER A 192 14.52 -8.27 -12.84
CA SER A 192 13.92 -8.75 -11.58
C SER A 192 12.39 -8.65 -11.59
N PHE A 193 11.84 -7.60 -12.21
CA PHE A 193 10.40 -7.46 -12.41
C PHE A 193 9.85 -8.51 -13.40
N GLU A 194 10.49 -8.71 -14.54
CA GLU A 194 10.09 -9.72 -15.52
C GLU A 194 10.12 -11.14 -14.93
N ALA A 195 11.16 -11.46 -14.15
CA ALA A 195 11.24 -12.73 -13.42
C ALA A 195 10.11 -12.88 -12.39
N TRP A 196 9.75 -11.81 -11.69
CA TRP A 196 8.60 -11.81 -10.78
C TRP A 196 7.30 -12.02 -11.55
N VAL A 197 7.06 -11.31 -12.66
CA VAL A 197 5.87 -11.48 -13.51
C VAL A 197 5.70 -12.92 -13.97
N LYS A 198 6.80 -13.58 -14.34
CA LYS A 198 6.82 -15.00 -14.75
C LYS A 198 6.54 -15.97 -13.58
N ALA A 199 6.89 -15.59 -12.36
CA ALA A 199 6.68 -16.41 -11.16
C ALA A 199 5.26 -16.29 -10.58
N LEU A 200 4.44 -15.36 -11.08
CA LEU A 200 3.06 -15.19 -10.61
C LEU A 200 2.19 -16.37 -11.07
N ARG A 201 1.38 -16.88 -10.15
CA ARG A 201 0.57 -18.10 -10.32
C ARG A 201 -0.75 -17.89 -11.08
N ARG A 202 -1.01 -16.64 -11.46
CA ARG A 202 -2.21 -16.15 -12.15
C ARG A 202 -2.83 -17.15 -13.12
#